data_AF-A0A8X6UWF5-F1
#
_entry.id   AF-A0A8X6UWF5-F1
#
_cell.length_a   1.000
_cell.length_b   1.000
_cell.length_c   1.000
_cell.angle_alpha   90.00
_cell.angle_beta   90.00
_cell.angle_gamma   90.00
#
_symmetry.space_group_name_H-M   'P 1'
#
loop_
_entity.id
_entity.type
_entity.pdbx_description
1 polymer ?
#
loop_
_entity_poly.entity_id
_entity_poly.type
_entity_poly.pdbx_seq_one_letter_code
_entity_poly.pdbx_strand_id
1 'polypeptide(L)'
;SGLVTGLPNILEAAGGISSSYFADKIINSKKLTVTAVRKIFNSIAMYGSGLCMLGITASGCDLTLIIALYCILQYVNGFKYSGYNVTHVDMCPPLAGILFGLTNSIASLTGIIAPNMVGAFTASG
;
A
#
# COMPACT_ATOMS: atom_id res chain seq x y z
N SER A 1 -3.01 -2.92 -23.93
CA SER A 1 -3.47 -3.29 -22.58
C SER A 1 -2.36 -3.68 -21.58
N GLY A 2 -1.06 -3.62 -21.95
CA GLY A 2 0.06 -3.86 -21.01
C GLY A 2 0.72 -2.58 -20.46
N LEU A 3 0.78 -1.50 -21.26
CA LEU A 3 1.32 -0.21 -20.78
C LEU A 3 0.44 0.42 -19.69
N VAL A 4 -0.87 0.35 -19.85
CA VAL A 4 -1.84 0.92 -18.90
C VAL A 4 -1.86 0.17 -17.57
N THR A 5 -1.53 -1.13 -17.56
CA THR A 5 -1.41 -1.95 -16.35
C THR A 5 -0.02 -1.86 -15.72
N GLY A 6 1.03 -1.58 -16.52
CA GLY A 6 2.39 -1.37 -16.02
C GLY A 6 2.59 -0.04 -15.29
N LEU A 7 1.92 1.02 -15.73
CA LEU A 7 1.99 2.37 -15.14
C LEU A 7 1.77 2.40 -13.61
N PRO A 8 0.65 1.89 -13.07
CA PRO A 8 0.41 1.91 -11.62
C PRO A 8 1.44 1.08 -10.83
N ASN A 9 1.93 -0.04 -11.37
CA ASN A 9 2.97 -0.85 -10.73
C ASN A 9 4.31 -0.12 -10.65
N ILE A 10 4.69 0.59 -11.72
CA ILE A 10 5.93 1.40 -11.74
C ILE A 10 5.81 2.58 -10.76
N LEU A 11 4.65 3.21 -10.69
CA LEU A 11 4.36 4.28 -9.73
C LEU A 11 4.40 3.79 -8.29
N GLU A 12 3.88 2.60 -8.01
CA GLU A 12 4.00 1.97 -6.70
C GLU A 12 5.47 1.76 -6.31
N ALA A 13 6.28 1.22 -7.22
CA ALA A 13 7.72 1.04 -7.00
C ALA A 13 8.44 2.38 -6.77
N ALA A 14 8.12 3.41 -7.54
CA ALA A 14 8.67 4.76 -7.38
C ALA A 14 8.25 5.39 -6.03
N GLY A 15 6.99 5.19 -5.61
CA GLY A 15 6.48 5.58 -4.30
C GLY A 15 7.23 4.89 -3.17
N GLY A 16 7.49 3.60 -3.32
CA GLY A 16 8.32 2.81 -2.40
C GLY A 16 9.74 3.38 -2.27
N ILE A 17 10.44 3.60 -3.38
CA ILE A 17 11.83 4.11 -3.38
C ILE A 17 11.92 5.51 -2.77
N SER A 18 11.02 6.41 -3.16
CA SER A 18 10.99 7.77 -2.61
C SER A 18 10.71 7.76 -1.10
N SER A 19 9.74 6.96 -0.65
CA SER A 19 9.43 6.82 0.77
C SER A 19 10.60 6.27 1.58
N SER A 20 11.34 5.30 1.06
CA SER A 20 12.56 4.77 1.69
C SER A 20 13.63 5.85 1.82
N TYR A 21 13.88 6.62 0.76
CA TYR A 21 14.86 7.71 0.80
C TYR A 21 14.51 8.78 1.84
N PHE A 22 13.24 9.20 1.89
CA PHE A 22 12.78 10.15 2.91
C PHE A 22 12.82 9.56 4.31
N ALA A 23 12.44 8.30 4.48
CA ALA A 23 12.48 7.61 5.78
C ALA A 23 13.93 7.50 6.29
N ASP A 24 14.88 7.07 5.46
CA ASP A 24 16.29 6.99 5.81
C ASP A 24 16.86 8.36 6.19
N LYS A 25 16.49 9.43 5.47
CA LYS A 25 16.93 10.79 5.79
C LYS A 25 16.41 11.28 7.14
N ILE A 26 15.16 10.94 7.49
CA ILE A 26 14.55 11.30 8.78
C ILE A 26 15.15 10.48 9.93
N ILE A 27 15.38 9.18 9.70
CA ILE A 27 16.03 8.28 10.66
C ILE A 27 17.47 8.74 10.94
N ASN A 28 18.21 9.11 9.90
CA ASN A 28 19.59 9.59 10.02
C ASN A 28 19.68 10.93 10.78
N SER A 29 18.59 11.70 10.82
CA SER A 29 18.47 12.91 11.65
C SER A 29 18.43 12.62 13.16
N LYS A 30 18.32 11.35 13.59
CA LYS A 30 18.22 10.86 15.00
C LYS A 30 17.13 11.52 15.86
N LYS A 31 16.23 12.31 15.27
CA LYS A 31 15.14 13.00 15.98
C LYS A 31 13.92 12.11 16.23
N LEU A 32 13.77 11.03 15.46
CA LEU A 32 12.59 10.15 15.52
C LEU A 32 13.01 8.69 15.40
N THR A 33 12.36 7.82 16.18
CA THR A 33 12.54 6.37 16.11
C THR A 33 12.01 5.82 14.79
N VAL A 34 12.67 4.78 14.26
CA VAL A 34 12.27 4.09 13.02
C VAL A 34 10.78 3.73 13.02
N THR A 35 10.27 3.25 14.15
CA THR A 35 8.87 2.87 14.34
C THR A 35 7.90 4.05 14.24
N ALA A 36 8.29 5.24 14.73
CA ALA A 36 7.46 6.45 14.69
C ALA A 36 7.35 7.01 13.27
N VAL A 37 8.48 7.08 12.55
CA VAL A 37 8.50 7.51 11.13
C VAL A 37 7.63 6.59 10.29
N ARG A 38 7.74 5.27 10.49
CA ARG A 38 6.93 4.28 9.78
C ARG A 38 5.44 4.38 10.09
N LYS A 39 5.06 4.63 11.36
CA LYS A 39 3.66 4.87 11.74
C LYS A 39 3.08 6.08 11.02
N ILE A 40 3.82 7.20 11.01
CA ILE A 40 3.38 8.44 10.34
C ILE A 40 3.20 8.20 8.83
N PHE A 41 4.18 7.57 8.19
CA PHE A 41 4.11 7.25 6.76
C PHE A 41 2.94 6.33 6.43
N ASN A 42 2.71 5.28 7.25
CA ASN A 42 1.61 4.35 7.03
C ASN A 42 0.25 5.01 7.27
N SER A 43 0.13 5.88 8.27
CA SER A 43 -1.08 6.69 8.48
C SER A 43 -1.35 7.61 7.30
N ILE A 44 -0.35 8.38 6.85
CA ILE A 44 -0.49 9.26 5.67
C ILE A 44 -0.90 8.45 4.44
N ALA A 45 -0.30 7.28 4.26
CA ALA A 45 -0.63 6.42 3.14
C ALA A 45 -2.03 5.82 3.24
N MET A 46 -2.50 5.40 4.42
CA MET A 46 -3.87 4.90 4.61
C MET A 46 -4.89 6.01 4.38
N TYR A 47 -4.72 7.18 5.02
CA TYR A 47 -5.62 8.32 4.83
C TYR A 47 -5.59 8.85 3.40
N GLY A 48 -4.41 8.98 2.80
CA GLY A 48 -4.22 9.41 1.42
C GLY A 48 -4.83 8.42 0.43
N SER A 49 -4.66 7.12 0.67
CA SER A 49 -5.28 6.09 -0.17
C SER A 49 -6.81 6.07 -0.04
N GLY A 50 -7.34 6.25 1.17
CA GLY A 50 -8.79 6.33 1.39
C GLY A 50 -9.41 7.54 0.70
N LEU A 51 -8.79 8.71 0.81
CA LEU A 51 -9.25 9.93 0.14
C LEU A 51 -9.20 9.81 -1.38
N CYS A 52 -8.13 9.25 -1.95
CA CYS A 52 -8.04 9.04 -3.39
C CYS A 52 -9.07 8.01 -3.87
N MET A 53 -9.31 6.95 -3.11
CA MET A 53 -10.31 5.94 -3.46
C MET A 53 -11.72 6.54 -3.47
N LEU A 54 -12.09 7.36 -2.48
CA LEU A 54 -13.34 8.11 -2.48
C LEU A 54 -13.48 9.04 -3.69
N GLY A 55 -12.39 9.71 -4.09
CA GLY A 55 -12.35 10.54 -5.29
C GLY A 55 -12.55 9.76 -6.59
N ILE A 56 -12.02 8.53 -6.68
CA ILE A 56 -12.24 7.64 -7.83
C ILE A 56 -13.70 7.23 -7.90
N THR A 57 -14.31 6.81 -6.78
CA THR A 57 -15.73 6.42 -6.74
C THR A 57 -16.66 7.59 -7.09
N ALA A 58 -16.26 8.83 -6.76
CA ALA A 58 -17.02 10.04 -7.07
C ALA A 58 -16.83 10.57 -8.50
N SER A 59 -15.75 10.19 -9.21
CA SER A 59 -15.38 10.82 -10.49
C SER A 59 -16.18 10.33 -11.71
N GLY A 60 -17.01 9.29 -11.60
CA GLY A 60 -17.87 8.86 -12.70
C GLY A 60 -17.11 8.41 -13.97
N CYS A 61 -17.83 8.35 -15.11
CA CYS A 61 -17.47 7.62 -16.35
C CYS A 61 -16.20 8.11 -17.11
N ASP A 62 -15.44 9.07 -16.56
CA ASP A 62 -14.22 9.59 -17.18
C ASP A 62 -13.00 8.70 -16.89
N LEU A 63 -12.71 7.80 -17.83
CA LEU A 63 -11.62 6.82 -17.76
C LEU A 63 -10.26 7.48 -17.47
N THR A 64 -9.98 8.63 -18.08
CA THR A 64 -8.69 9.34 -17.95
C THR A 64 -8.46 9.84 -16.52
N LEU A 65 -9.52 10.35 -15.89
CA LEU A 65 -9.48 10.92 -14.55
C LEU A 65 -9.38 9.81 -13.50
N ILE A 66 -10.10 8.70 -13.71
CA ILE A 66 -9.96 7.48 -12.91
C ILE A 66 -8.53 6.96 -12.96
N ILE A 67 -7.93 6.83 -14.14
CA ILE A 67 -6.55 6.30 -14.28
C ILE A 67 -5.53 7.21 -13.59
N ALA A 68 -5.68 8.53 -13.71
CA ALA A 68 -4.79 9.50 -13.06
C ALA A 68 -4.90 9.43 -11.53
N LEU A 69 -6.12 9.40 -10.99
CA LEU A 69 -6.35 9.24 -9.54
C LEU A 69 -5.86 7.88 -9.04
N TYR A 70 -6.05 6.81 -9.81
CA TYR A 70 -5.58 5.47 -9.47
C TYR A 70 -4.05 5.39 -9.46
N CYS A 71 -3.38 6.09 -10.38
CA CYS A 71 -1.93 6.23 -10.39
C CYS A 71 -1.40 6.93 -9.12
N ILE A 72 -2.04 8.03 -8.72
CA ILE A 72 -1.69 8.75 -7.48
C ILE A 72 -1.96 7.89 -6.25
N LEU A 73 -3.10 7.20 -6.22
CA LEU A 73 -3.46 6.24 -5.18
C LEU A 73 -2.39 5.15 -5.02
N GLN A 74 -1.94 4.56 -6.13
CA GLN A 74 -0.94 3.49 -6.11
C GLN A 74 0.43 4.00 -5.69
N TYR A 75 0.82 5.20 -6.12
CA TYR A 75 2.04 5.87 -5.66
C TYR A 75 2.05 6.08 -4.15
N VAL A 76 0.92 6.55 -3.59
CA VAL A 76 0.75 6.74 -2.14
C VAL A 76 0.67 5.41 -1.39
N ASN A 77 0.11 4.35 -1.99
CA ASN A 77 0.14 3.00 -1.40
C ASN A 77 1.56 2.42 -1.31
N GLY A 78 2.42 2.73 -2.28
CA GLY A 78 3.84 2.34 -2.27
C GLY A 78 4.60 2.79 -1.02
N PHE A 79 4.18 3.89 -0.38
CA PHE A 79 4.75 4.35 0.89
C PHE A 79 4.53 3.36 2.04
N LYS A 80 3.48 2.52 1.99
CA LYS A 80 3.23 1.47 3.00
C LYS A 80 4.23 0.32 2.87
N TYR A 81 4.62 -0.03 1.65
CA TYR A 81 5.49 -1.17 1.36
C TYR A 81 6.92 -0.98 1.90
N SER A 82 7.46 0.24 1.85
CA SER A 82 8.76 0.56 2.46
C SER A 82 8.76 0.35 3.99
N GLY A 83 7.60 0.53 4.62
CA GLY A 83 7.36 0.35 6.05
C GLY A 83 7.30 -1.11 6.53
N TYR A 84 6.75 -2.02 5.73
CA TYR A 84 6.33 -3.33 6.25
C TYR A 84 7.48 -4.34 6.37
N ASN A 85 8.41 -4.35 5.41
CA ASN A 85 9.48 -5.36 5.36
C ASN A 85 10.50 -5.22 6.50
N VAL A 86 10.85 -4.00 6.89
CA VAL A 86 11.89 -3.77 7.91
C VAL A 86 11.32 -3.74 9.33
N THR A 87 10.04 -3.39 9.52
CA THR A 87 9.41 -3.37 10.86
C THR A 87 9.34 -4.76 11.49
N HIS A 88 9.20 -5.81 10.67
CA HIS A 88 9.20 -7.19 11.14
C HIS A 88 10.58 -7.67 11.60
N VAL A 89 11.63 -7.21 10.93
CA VAL A 89 13.03 -7.53 11.25
C VAL A 89 13.49 -6.78 12.49
N ASP A 90 13.03 -5.52 12.66
CA ASP A 90 13.40 -4.68 13.81
C ASP A 90 12.70 -5.08 15.13
N MET A 91 11.47 -5.60 15.09
CA MET A 91 10.73 -5.95 16.32
C MET A 91 11.08 -7.35 16.87
N CYS A 92 11.46 -8.34 16.05
CA CYS A 92 11.81 -9.70 16.49
C CYS A 92 12.75 -10.43 15.50
N PRO A 93 14.09 -10.33 15.66
CA PRO A 93 15.05 -11.02 14.80
C PRO A 93 14.90 -12.56 14.68
N PRO A 94 14.46 -13.33 15.71
CA PRO A 94 14.33 -14.79 15.58
C PRO A 94 12.96 -15.28 15.06
N LEU A 95 11.91 -14.43 15.05
CA LEU A 95 10.53 -14.83 14.70
C LEU A 95 9.96 -14.14 13.45
N ALA A 96 10.73 -13.22 12.84
CA ALA A 96 10.29 -12.43 11.69
C ALA A 96 9.78 -13.28 10.52
N GLY A 97 10.45 -14.39 10.22
CA GLY A 97 10.05 -15.29 9.12
C GLY A 97 8.70 -15.98 9.36
N ILE A 98 8.42 -16.39 10.61
CA ILE A 98 7.16 -17.06 10.96
C ILE A 98 6.00 -16.07 10.92
N LEU A 99 6.16 -14.87 11.48
CA LEU A 99 5.12 -13.84 11.40
C LEU A 99 4.87 -13.38 9.95
N PHE A 100 5.91 -13.28 9.13
CA PHE A 100 5.75 -12.93 7.71
C PHE A 100 5.00 -14.03 6.94
N GLY A 101 5.37 -15.30 7.17
CA GLY A 101 4.65 -16.45 6.61
C GLY A 101 3.20 -16.52 7.07
N LEU A 102 2.93 -16.24 8.35
CA LEU A 102 1.58 -16.26 8.92
C LEU A 102 0.73 -15.11 8.37
N THR A 103 1.30 -13.91 8.23
CA THR A 103 0.65 -12.76 7.58
C THR A 103 0.33 -13.07 6.12
N ASN A 104 1.26 -13.69 5.39
CA ASN A 104 1.05 -14.03 3.98
C ASN A 104 0.01 -15.16 3.80
N SER A 105 -0.04 -16.11 4.72
CA SER A 105 -1.11 -17.12 4.77
C SER A 105 -2.48 -16.49 5.04
N ILE A 106 -2.57 -15.56 6.00
CA ILE A 106 -3.81 -14.81 6.26
C ILE A 106 -4.19 -13.94 5.05
N ALA A 107 -3.22 -13.29 4.41
CA ALA A 107 -3.44 -12.50 3.21
C ALA A 107 -3.94 -13.36 2.04
N SER A 108 -3.37 -14.56 1.86
CA SER A 108 -3.78 -15.51 0.83
C SER A 108 -5.19 -16.05 1.10
N LEU A 109 -5.52 -16.38 2.35
CA LEU A 109 -6.89 -16.76 2.73
C LEU A 109 -7.88 -15.63 2.46
N THR A 110 -7.53 -14.39 2.83
CA THR A 110 -8.34 -13.20 2.56
C THR A 110 -8.52 -12.98 1.06
N GLY A 111 -7.47 -13.19 0.26
CA GLY A 111 -7.50 -13.09 -1.20
C GLY A 111 -8.39 -14.11 -1.88
N ILE A 112 -8.61 -15.29 -1.27
CA ILE A 112 -9.56 -16.30 -1.75
C ILE A 112 -11.00 -15.94 -1.35
N ILE A 113 -11.19 -15.40 -0.14
CA ILE A 113 -12.53 -15.11 0.40
C ILE A 113 -13.12 -13.83 -0.22
N ALA A 114 -12.32 -12.79 -0.42
CA ALA A 114 -12.76 -11.48 -0.90
C ALA A 114 -13.52 -11.51 -2.26
N PRO A 115 -13.00 -12.12 -3.34
CA PRO A 115 -13.73 -12.18 -4.61
C PRO A 115 -14.98 -13.06 -4.54
N ASN A 116 -14.99 -14.10 -3.71
CA ASN A 116 -16.17 -14.94 -3.50
C ASN A 116 -17.31 -14.15 -2.84
N MET A 117 -17.00 -13.29 -1.86
CA MET A 117 -17.99 -12.41 -1.24
C MET A 117 -18.48 -11.32 -2.21
N VAL A 118 -17.57 -10.63 -2.92
CA VAL A 118 -17.95 -9.60 -3.90
C VAL A 118 -18.80 -10.20 -5.03
N GLY A 119 -18.48 -11.42 -5.48
CA GLY A 119 -19.27 -12.17 -6.45
C GLY A 119 -20.68 -12.47 -5.93
N ALA A 120 -20.83 -12.87 -4.67
CA ALA A 120 -22.13 -13.10 -4.06
C ALA A 120 -22.97 -11.80 -3.95
N PHE A 121 -22.34 -10.68 -3.60
CA PHE A 121 -23.01 -9.37 -3.53
C PHE A 121 -23.39 -8.81 -4.91
N THR A 122 -22.57 -9.04 -5.94
CA THR A 122 -22.83 -8.57 -7.30
C THR A 122 -23.84 -9.47 -8.03
N ALA A 123 -23.89 -10.77 -7.72
CA ALA A 123 -24.83 -11.71 -8.32
C ALA A 123 -26.29 -11.57 -7.82
N SER A 124 -26.53 -10.81 -6.75
CA SER A 124 -27.88 -10.48 -6.25
C SER A 124 -28.37 -9.09 -6.66
N GLY A 125 -27.67 -8.39 -7.55
CA GLY A 125 -28.04 -7.08 -8.10
C GLY A 125 -28.42 -7.15 -9.57
#